data_AF-A0A9D8EHI2-F1
#
_entry.id   AF-A0A9D8EHI2-F1
#
_cell.length_a   1.000
_cell.length_b   1.000
_cell.length_c   1.000
_cell.angle_alpha   90.00
_cell.angle_beta   90.00
_cell.angle_gamma   90.00
#
_symmetry.space_group_name_H-M   'P 1'
#
loop_
_entity.id
_entity.type
_entity.pdbx_description
1 polymer ?
#
loop_
_entity_poly.entity_id
_entity_poly.type
_entity_poly.pdbx_seq_one_letter_code
_entity_poly.pdbx_strand_id
1 'polypeptide(L)'
;IGNSHGLNKFEGKPELKFDILQEINKNIPGVPLVLHGASSLPEKYVSIISEYGGTLKKVTGVPMDQIIKATKLGIKKINIYTDLTLCMMASVRRYLFNNPAEIDPRKYLGSCRDEISGLVSEKMQQFGLVNRTAGLAAKK
;
A
#
# COMPACT_ATOMS: atom_id res chain seq x y z
N ILE A 1 -14.36 -1.23 6.39
CA ILE A 1 -14.72 -0.95 7.81
C ILE A 1 -14.38 0.50 8.18
N GLY A 2 -14.85 1.47 7.39
CA GLY A 2 -14.59 2.91 7.60
C GLY A 2 -13.59 3.55 6.62
N ASN A 3 -12.87 2.77 5.83
CA ASN A 3 -11.90 3.25 4.85
C ASN A 3 -12.42 3.22 3.40
N SER A 4 -11.88 4.09 2.54
CA SER A 4 -12.31 4.27 1.13
C SER A 4 -11.18 4.05 0.09
N HIS A 5 -11.47 4.24 -1.20
CA HIS A 5 -10.47 4.21 -2.28
C HIS A 5 -9.83 5.59 -2.52
N GLY A 6 -8.75 5.64 -3.32
CA GLY A 6 -8.10 6.92 -3.67
C GLY A 6 -7.17 7.51 -2.61
N LEU A 7 -6.96 8.82 -2.68
CA LEU A 7 -5.96 9.56 -1.88
C LEU A 7 -6.47 10.03 -0.51
N ASN A 8 -7.78 10.07 -0.31
CA ASN A 8 -8.43 10.48 0.94
C ASN A 8 -9.24 9.30 1.50
N LYS A 9 -8.59 8.51 2.34
CA LYS A 9 -9.19 7.28 2.88
C LYS A 9 -10.28 7.51 3.92
N PHE A 10 -10.32 8.69 4.52
CA PHE A 10 -11.22 9.05 5.61
C PHE A 10 -11.64 10.51 5.49
N GLU A 11 -12.91 10.79 5.82
CA GLU A 11 -13.45 12.16 5.96
C GLU A 11 -13.12 12.78 7.33
N GLY A 12 -12.62 11.98 8.28
CA GLY A 12 -12.26 12.37 9.64
C GLY A 12 -11.00 11.67 10.15
N LYS A 13 -10.98 11.34 11.45
CA LYS A 13 -9.85 10.61 12.06
C LYS A 13 -9.62 9.29 11.29
N PRO A 14 -8.37 8.97 10.91
CA PRO A 14 -8.08 7.80 10.10
C PRO A 14 -8.13 6.53 10.94
N GLU A 15 -9.33 6.08 11.29
CA GLU A 15 -9.57 4.96 12.20
C GLU A 15 -10.49 3.91 11.58
N LEU A 16 -10.03 2.66 11.56
CA LEU A 16 -10.82 1.50 11.19
C LEU A 16 -11.78 1.13 12.34
N LYS A 17 -13.01 0.77 11.99
CA LYS A 17 -14.03 0.30 12.93
C LYS A 17 -13.79 -1.16 13.32
N PHE A 18 -12.98 -1.36 14.36
CA PHE A 18 -12.56 -2.70 14.82
C PHE A 18 -13.67 -3.47 15.54
N ASP A 19 -14.58 -2.76 16.21
CA ASP A 19 -15.82 -3.29 16.78
C ASP A 19 -16.64 -4.06 15.72
N ILE A 20 -16.86 -3.43 14.56
CA ILE A 20 -17.57 -4.04 13.43
C ILE A 20 -16.80 -5.26 12.91
N LEU A 21 -15.47 -5.16 12.77
CA LEU A 21 -14.66 -6.28 12.29
C LEU A 21 -14.74 -7.50 13.24
N GLN A 22 -14.71 -7.26 14.55
CA GLN A 22 -14.83 -8.30 15.57
C GLN A 22 -16.21 -8.95 15.54
N GLU A 23 -17.28 -8.14 15.40
CA GLU A 23 -18.64 -8.65 15.28
C GLU A 23 -18.82 -9.52 14.02
N ILE A 24 -18.31 -9.09 12.88
CA ILE A 24 -18.31 -9.89 11.64
C ILE A 24 -17.59 -11.22 11.89
N ASN A 25 -16.37 -11.19 12.42
CA ASN A 25 -15.59 -12.41 12.65
C ASN A 25 -16.23 -13.36 13.67
N LYS A 26 -17.00 -12.84 14.65
CA LYS A 26 -17.80 -13.66 15.58
C LYS A 26 -18.95 -14.40 14.87
N ASN A 27 -19.61 -13.75 13.91
CA ASN A 27 -20.75 -14.32 13.20
C ASN A 27 -20.34 -15.30 12.08
N ILE A 28 -19.16 -15.12 11.48
CA ILE A 28 -18.62 -15.98 10.43
C ILE A 28 -17.18 -16.44 10.75
N PRO A 29 -16.99 -17.22 11.84
CA PRO A 29 -15.66 -17.61 12.29
C PRO A 29 -14.94 -18.44 11.22
N GLY A 30 -13.67 -18.11 10.99
CA GLY A 30 -12.80 -18.84 10.05
C GLY A 30 -12.93 -18.43 8.58
N VAL A 31 -13.91 -17.61 8.22
CA VAL A 31 -14.03 -17.08 6.85
C VAL A 31 -12.93 -16.03 6.60
N PRO A 32 -12.09 -16.17 5.56
CA PRO A 32 -11.08 -15.17 5.23
C PRO A 32 -11.69 -13.83 4.80
N LEU A 33 -11.38 -12.75 5.52
CA LEU A 33 -11.89 -11.42 5.21
C LEU A 33 -10.92 -10.58 4.36
N VAL A 34 -11.46 -9.63 3.60
CA VAL A 34 -10.68 -8.75 2.71
C VAL A 34 -10.79 -7.29 3.15
N LEU A 35 -9.64 -6.61 3.28
CA LEU A 35 -9.57 -5.17 3.50
C LEU A 35 -9.32 -4.45 2.18
N HIS A 36 -10.39 -3.88 1.61
CA HIS A 36 -10.30 -2.99 0.45
C HIS A 36 -9.65 -1.66 0.83
N GLY A 37 -9.25 -0.83 -0.13
CA GLY A 37 -8.85 0.56 0.13
C GLY A 37 -7.75 0.76 1.18
N ALA A 38 -6.82 -0.19 1.31
CA ALA A 38 -5.92 -0.29 2.46
C ALA A 38 -4.56 0.42 2.27
N SER A 39 -4.40 1.17 1.19
CA SER A 39 -3.19 1.96 0.92
C SER A 39 -2.85 2.90 2.09
N SER A 40 -1.60 2.88 2.54
CA SER A 40 -1.11 3.67 3.68
C SER A 40 -0.53 5.02 3.26
N LEU A 41 -0.31 5.24 1.95
CA LEU A 41 0.20 6.46 1.34
C LEU A 41 1.52 6.94 1.96
N PRO A 42 2.65 6.24 1.71
CA PRO A 42 3.94 6.58 2.30
C PRO A 42 4.37 8.01 1.97
N GLU A 43 4.66 8.82 3.01
CA GLU A 43 5.03 10.24 2.87
C GLU A 43 6.24 10.45 1.97
N LYS A 44 7.20 9.51 1.97
CA LYS A 44 8.39 9.59 1.10
C LYS A 44 8.05 9.84 -0.38
N TYR A 45 7.00 9.21 -0.90
CA TYR A 45 6.61 9.39 -2.30
C TYR A 45 5.85 10.70 -2.52
N VAL A 46 5.09 11.16 -1.53
CA VAL A 46 4.39 12.45 -1.57
C VAL A 46 5.41 13.60 -1.64
N SER A 47 6.47 13.50 -0.85
CA SER A 47 7.57 14.46 -0.84
C SER A 47 8.32 14.48 -2.17
N ILE A 48 8.70 13.32 -2.70
CA ILE A 48 9.35 13.22 -4.02
C ILE A 48 8.45 13.80 -5.12
N ILE A 49 7.15 13.47 -5.13
CA ILE A 49 6.24 14.03 -6.13
C ILE A 49 6.21 15.56 -6.05
N SER A 50 6.16 16.11 -4.83
CA SER A 50 6.19 17.58 -4.61
C SER A 50 7.48 18.22 -5.07
N GLU A 51 8.63 17.61 -4.76
CA GLU A 51 9.96 18.06 -5.15
C GLU A 51 10.13 18.11 -6.69
N TYR A 52 9.61 17.10 -7.39
CA TYR A 52 9.73 16.97 -8.85
C TYR A 52 8.46 17.44 -9.58
N GLY A 53 7.93 18.60 -9.18
CA GLY A 53 6.94 19.38 -9.92
C GLY A 53 5.53 18.78 -9.96
N GLY A 54 5.18 17.94 -8.99
CA GLY A 54 3.83 17.41 -8.81
C GLY A 54 3.10 18.11 -7.67
N THR A 55 1.79 18.25 -7.80
CA THR A 55 0.95 18.79 -6.73
C THR A 55 -0.05 17.72 -6.29
N LEU A 56 0.02 17.32 -5.04
CA LEU A 56 -0.97 16.44 -4.42
C LEU A 56 -1.79 17.25 -3.42
N LYS A 57 -3.12 17.10 -3.45
CA LYS A 57 -3.96 17.55 -2.34
C LYS A 57 -3.55 16.79 -1.06
N LYS A 58 -3.97 17.28 0.11
CA LYS A 58 -3.81 16.55 1.37
C LYS A 58 -4.18 15.09 1.15
N VAL A 59 -3.28 14.18 1.51
CA VAL A 59 -3.48 12.74 1.41
C VAL A 59 -3.63 12.16 2.80
N THR A 60 -4.51 11.18 2.95
CA THR A 60 -4.72 10.48 4.22
C THR A 60 -4.79 8.99 3.93
N GLY A 61 -3.77 8.24 4.33
CA GLY A 61 -3.73 6.78 4.18
C GLY A 61 -4.34 6.05 5.38
N VAL A 62 -4.43 4.72 5.28
CA VAL A 62 -4.74 3.86 6.43
C VAL A 62 -3.47 3.66 7.26
N PRO A 63 -3.48 3.98 8.58
CA PRO A 63 -2.31 3.78 9.43
C PRO A 63 -1.86 2.31 9.46
N MET A 64 -0.54 2.09 9.38
CA MET A 64 0.01 0.74 9.22
C MET A 64 -0.27 -0.17 10.42
N ASP A 65 -0.20 0.39 11.63
CA ASP A 65 -0.55 -0.29 12.88
C ASP A 65 -2.00 -0.80 12.86
N GLN A 66 -2.92 -0.05 12.25
CA GLN A 66 -4.31 -0.46 12.10
C GLN A 66 -4.51 -1.55 11.07
N ILE A 67 -3.79 -1.50 9.94
CA ILE A 67 -3.78 -2.60 8.96
C ILE A 67 -3.30 -3.88 9.64
N ILE A 68 -2.17 -3.81 10.36
CA ILE A 68 -1.62 -4.94 11.12
C ILE A 68 -2.63 -5.46 12.14
N LYS A 69 -3.26 -4.57 12.92
CA LYS A 69 -4.31 -4.96 13.87
C LYS A 69 -5.48 -5.66 13.18
N ALA A 70 -5.92 -5.19 12.00
CA ALA A 70 -6.99 -5.83 11.25
C ALA A 70 -6.63 -7.26 10.80
N THR A 71 -5.35 -7.53 10.47
CA THR A 71 -4.90 -8.90 10.14
C THR A 71 -5.02 -9.88 11.30
N LYS A 72 -4.80 -9.40 12.53
CA LYS A 72 -4.97 -10.18 13.76
C LYS A 72 -6.44 -10.48 14.07
N LEU A 73 -7.36 -9.72 13.48
CA LEU A 73 -8.81 -9.80 13.71
C LEU A 73 -9.60 -10.46 12.56
N GLY A 74 -8.92 -11.12 11.62
CA GLY A 74 -9.57 -11.94 10.59
C GLY A 74 -9.33 -11.49 9.16
N ILE A 75 -8.76 -10.30 8.91
CA ILE A 75 -8.35 -9.91 7.55
C ILE A 75 -7.22 -10.82 7.07
N LYS A 76 -7.40 -11.45 5.90
CA LYS A 76 -6.41 -12.31 5.24
C LYS A 76 -5.95 -11.80 3.88
N LYS A 77 -6.67 -10.84 3.28
CA LYS A 77 -6.30 -10.19 2.02
C LYS A 77 -6.36 -8.67 2.18
N ILE A 78 -5.32 -7.97 1.73
CA ILE A 78 -5.19 -6.51 1.81
C ILE A 78 -5.06 -5.97 0.40
N ASN A 79 -5.94 -5.05 -0.02
CA ASN A 79 -5.87 -4.44 -1.35
C ASN A 79 -5.11 -3.11 -1.28
N ILE A 80 -3.96 -3.06 -1.95
CA ILE A 80 -3.09 -1.88 -2.04
C ILE A 80 -2.94 -1.52 -3.51
N TYR A 81 -3.29 -0.29 -3.87
CA TYR A 81 -3.12 0.24 -5.23
C TYR A 81 -2.49 1.62 -5.21
N THR A 82 -3.05 2.54 -4.43
CA THR A 82 -2.63 3.95 -4.40
C THR A 82 -1.16 4.12 -3.97
N ASP A 83 -0.64 3.28 -3.08
CA ASP A 83 0.79 3.29 -2.71
C ASP A 83 1.68 3.00 -3.93
N LEU A 84 1.28 2.07 -4.80
CA LEU A 84 2.01 1.71 -6.02
C LEU A 84 1.95 2.85 -7.03
N THR A 85 0.81 3.52 -7.16
CA THR A 85 0.66 4.70 -8.02
C THR A 85 1.56 5.84 -7.55
N LEU A 86 1.61 6.13 -6.25
CA LEU A 86 2.49 7.17 -5.71
C LEU A 86 3.97 6.82 -5.92
N CYS A 87 4.34 5.57 -5.68
CA CYS A 87 5.69 5.07 -5.94
C CYS A 87 6.11 5.25 -7.41
N MET A 88 5.26 4.81 -8.34
CA MET A 88 5.51 4.96 -9.76
C MET A 88 5.64 6.44 -10.16
N MET A 89 4.69 7.28 -9.74
CA MET A 89 4.71 8.70 -10.09
C MET A 89 5.92 9.43 -9.52
N ALA A 90 6.31 9.13 -8.29
CA ALA A 90 7.53 9.65 -7.67
C ALA A 90 8.77 9.25 -8.49
N SER A 91 8.89 7.98 -8.86
CA SER A 91 10.04 7.45 -9.59
C SER A 91 10.13 8.03 -11.02
N VAL A 92 9.03 8.05 -11.78
CA VAL A 92 8.98 8.66 -13.12
C VAL A 92 9.38 10.13 -13.07
N ARG A 93 8.78 10.90 -12.16
CA ARG A 93 9.04 12.35 -12.06
C ARG A 93 10.49 12.64 -11.74
N ARG A 94 11.04 11.98 -10.72
CA ARG A 94 12.45 12.10 -10.33
C ARG A 94 13.39 11.72 -11.48
N TYR A 95 13.08 10.64 -12.21
CA TYR A 95 13.92 10.19 -13.31
C TYR A 95 13.94 11.21 -14.44
N LEU A 96 12.77 11.62 -14.95
CA LEU A 96 12.68 12.53 -16.09
C LEU A 96 13.19 13.93 -15.78
N PHE A 97 13.00 14.42 -14.55
CA PHE A 97 13.55 15.70 -14.12
C PHE A 97 15.09 15.71 -14.17
N ASN A 98 15.73 14.64 -13.72
CA ASN A 98 17.19 14.51 -13.72
C ASN A 98 17.77 14.10 -15.08
N ASN A 99 16.93 13.64 -16.02
CA ASN A 99 17.34 13.17 -17.34
C ASN A 99 16.44 13.78 -18.44
N PRO A 100 16.48 15.11 -18.66
CA PRO A 100 15.51 15.80 -19.51
C PRO A 100 15.59 15.42 -21.00
N ALA A 101 16.72 14.88 -21.45
CA ALA A 101 16.89 14.38 -22.81
C ALA A 101 16.43 12.92 -23.00
N GLU A 102 16.05 12.24 -21.92
CA GLU A 102 15.65 10.84 -22.01
C GLU A 102 14.27 10.70 -22.64
N ILE A 103 14.19 9.84 -23.66
CA ILE A 103 12.95 9.55 -24.39
C ILE A 103 12.59 8.06 -24.34
N ASP A 104 13.51 7.20 -23.93
CA ASP A 104 13.30 5.76 -23.92
C ASP A 104 12.47 5.34 -22.69
N PRO A 105 11.21 4.90 -22.88
CA PRO A 105 10.36 4.46 -21.78
C PRO A 105 10.94 3.33 -20.96
N ARG A 106 11.78 2.48 -21.54
CA ARG A 106 12.34 1.32 -20.85
C ARG A 106 13.25 1.75 -19.71
N LYS A 107 13.89 2.90 -19.81
CA LYS A 107 14.82 3.40 -18.78
C LYS A 107 14.06 3.94 -17.56
N TYR A 108 13.15 4.89 -17.75
CA TYR A 108 12.42 5.45 -16.62
C TYR A 108 11.39 4.46 -16.03
N LEU A 109 10.77 3.60 -16.85
CA LEU A 109 9.89 2.53 -16.34
C LEU A 109 10.69 1.40 -15.66
N GLY A 110 11.94 1.17 -16.09
CA GLY A 110 12.86 0.26 -15.41
C GLY A 110 13.11 0.69 -13.96
N SER A 111 13.45 1.97 -13.75
CA SER A 111 13.61 2.54 -12.41
C SER A 111 12.32 2.47 -11.57
N CYS A 112 11.15 2.65 -12.20
CA CYS A 112 9.86 2.52 -11.51
C CYS A 112 9.60 1.09 -11.04
N ARG A 113 9.89 0.10 -11.88
CA ARG A 113 9.70 -1.31 -11.54
C ARG A 113 10.53 -1.70 -10.32
N ASP A 114 11.79 -1.26 -10.26
CA ASP A 114 12.70 -1.60 -9.17
C ASP A 114 12.22 -0.97 -7.84
N GLU A 115 11.74 0.29 -7.87
CA GLU A 115 11.17 0.95 -6.70
C GLU A 115 9.84 0.30 -6.25
N ILE A 116 8.97 -0.09 -7.19
CA ILE A 116 7.74 -0.83 -6.88
C ILE A 116 8.07 -2.18 -6.23
N SER A 117 9.06 -2.90 -6.74
CA SER A 117 9.53 -4.16 -6.16
C SER A 117 10.00 -3.97 -4.70
N GLY A 118 10.78 -2.91 -4.45
CA GLY A 118 11.22 -2.53 -3.10
C GLY A 118 10.03 -2.24 -2.17
N LEU A 119 9.06 -1.44 -2.63
CA LEU A 119 7.85 -1.13 -1.86
C LEU A 119 7.04 -2.38 -1.53
N VAL A 120 6.81 -3.26 -2.51
CA VAL A 120 6.06 -4.50 -2.29
C VAL A 120 6.77 -5.39 -1.28
N SER A 121 8.11 -5.49 -1.37
CA SER A 121 8.92 -6.25 -0.42
C SER A 121 8.81 -5.69 1.01
N GLU A 122 8.87 -4.36 1.17
CA GLU A 122 8.68 -3.66 2.44
C GLU A 122 7.30 -3.97 3.04
N LYS A 123 6.24 -3.91 2.22
CA LYS A 123 4.87 -4.25 2.65
C LYS A 123 4.76 -5.71 3.09
N MET A 124 5.35 -6.64 2.33
CA MET A 124 5.35 -8.06 2.69
C MET A 124 6.05 -8.30 4.02
N GLN A 125 7.15 -7.58 4.30
CA GLN A 125 7.84 -7.62 5.59
C GLN A 125 6.97 -7.05 6.72
N GLN A 126 6.35 -5.89 6.52
CA GLN A 126 5.44 -5.27 7.49
C GLN A 126 4.23 -6.16 7.84
N PHE A 127 3.72 -6.91 6.86
CA PHE A 127 2.64 -7.89 7.06
C PHE A 127 3.13 -9.25 7.57
N GLY A 128 4.44 -9.42 7.81
CA GLY A 128 5.04 -10.65 8.29
C GLY A 128 4.88 -11.82 7.33
N LEU A 129 4.81 -11.57 6.01
CA LEU A 129 4.56 -12.56 4.96
C LEU A 129 5.84 -13.20 4.40
N VAL A 130 7.01 -12.65 4.72
CA VAL A 130 8.31 -13.15 4.27
C VAL A 130 8.54 -14.59 4.75
N ASN A 131 9.13 -15.43 3.90
CA ASN A 131 9.44 -16.85 4.14
C ASN A 131 8.25 -17.80 4.37
N ARG A 132 7.00 -17.35 4.16
CA ARG A 132 5.81 -18.22 4.35
C ARG A 132 5.62 -19.29 3.28
N THR A 133 6.31 -19.19 2.14
CA THR A 133 6.24 -20.19 1.05
C THR A 133 7.02 -21.46 1.34
N ALA A 134 8.06 -21.40 2.20
CA ALA A 134 8.87 -22.57 2.57
C ALA A 134 8.03 -23.67 3.23
N GLY A 135 7.04 -23.30 4.05
CA GLY A 135 6.12 -24.25 4.69
C GLY A 135 5.06 -24.86 3.76
N LEU A 136 4.88 -24.33 2.54
CA LEU A 136 3.99 -24.91 1.53
C LEU A 136 4.71 -25.95 0.67
N ALA A 137 6.02 -25.79 0.46
CA ALA A 137 6.84 -26.76 -0.26
C ALA A 137 7.03 -28.06 0.55
N ALA A 138 7.05 -27.99 1.88
CA ALA A 138 7.16 -29.14 2.78
C ALA A 138 5.86 -29.95 2.99
N LYS A 139 4.74 -29.52 2.36
CA LYS A 139 3.43 -30.19 2.44
C LYS A 139 3.01 -30.88 1.14
N LYS A 140 3.90 -30.92 0.14
CA LYS A 140 3.78 -31.76 -1.05
C LYS A 140 4.64 -33.00 -0.86
#